data_AF-A0A310SGU6-F1
#
_entry.id   AF-A0A310SGU6-F1
#
_cell.length_a   1.000
_cell.length_b   1.000
_cell.length_c   1.000
_cell.angle_alpha   90.00
_cell.angle_beta   90.00
_cell.angle_gamma   90.00
#
_symmetry.space_group_name_H-M   'P 1'
#
loop_
_entity.id
_entity.type
_entity.pdbx_description
1 polymer ?
#
loop_
_entity_poly.entity_id
_entity_poly.type
_entity_poly.pdbx_seq_one_letter_code
_entity_poly.pdbx_strand_id
1 'polypeptide(L)'
;MENTGVIEQNDPWSNDLNESDLNDTPNEISPTLIYENDSELSVLGSSYRVPDILKKHIEPIVLDTSLSYGGDILLETISSNVTEDVITLEFQCSDGTLVTQLIDFKNEVQIIKALVLGEEERGQNQYQVLCFVNHFFKVDFISSDAMSKLRQKNPGTVRVAEEDKGHVNYTMDLFLDVSESKDISKHIASLCGEAAGSAYTRNEDIKQWIQRPGSSELSLMTAVYNFSTNSLTQQGTNDSRSLFVTRCADTSNMWAPCTCSLELCIGWYPCGLKFCKGKGDGKKAATPYKCGIKTCKKCFIFSYYSKMKQNCLWDE
;
A
#
# COMPACT_ATOMS: atom_id res chain seq x y z
N MET A 1 -85.48 -26.68 0.19
CA MET A 1 -84.38 -26.21 -0.66
C MET A 1 -83.11 -26.14 0.18
N GLU A 2 -82.72 -27.25 0.84
CA GLU A 2 -82.10 -28.48 0.26
C GLU A 2 -80.64 -28.20 -0.14
N ASN A 3 -79.68 -28.75 0.62
CA ASN A 3 -79.13 -30.12 0.55
C ASN A 3 -78.22 -30.29 -0.68
N THR A 4 -77.04 -30.90 -0.62
CA THR A 4 -76.34 -31.73 0.39
C THR A 4 -74.84 -31.68 0.04
N GLY A 5 -73.86 -31.63 0.95
CA GLY A 5 -73.36 -32.69 1.85
C GLY A 5 -71.91 -33.08 1.43
N VAL A 6 -71.00 -33.73 2.17
CA VAL A 6 -70.92 -34.35 3.52
C VAL A 6 -69.40 -34.67 3.70
N ILE A 7 -68.66 -34.10 4.69
CA ILE A 7 -68.26 -34.64 6.02
C ILE A 7 -66.98 -35.54 6.03
N GLU A 8 -66.04 -35.21 6.94
CA GLU A 8 -65.09 -36.01 7.79
C GLU A 8 -64.40 -37.30 7.25
N GLN A 9 -63.29 -37.87 7.75
CA GLN A 9 -62.17 -37.61 8.70
C GLN A 9 -61.51 -39.01 8.96
N ASN A 10 -60.26 -39.08 9.47
CA ASN A 10 -59.56 -40.27 10.04
C ASN A 10 -58.77 -41.22 9.09
N ASP A 11 -57.44 -41.33 9.34
CA ASP A 11 -56.66 -42.50 9.82
C ASP A 11 -57.14 -43.96 9.60
N PRO A 12 -56.27 -45.01 9.73
CA PRO A 12 -54.81 -45.12 9.57
C PRO A 12 -54.35 -46.42 8.80
N TRP A 13 -53.04 -46.72 8.87
CA TRP A 13 -52.31 -48.00 8.70
C TRP A 13 -52.96 -49.28 8.13
N SER A 14 -52.26 -49.90 7.16
CA SER A 14 -52.10 -51.36 6.88
C SER A 14 -51.74 -51.50 5.38
N ASN A 15 -50.86 -52.37 4.85
CA ASN A 15 -49.85 -53.35 5.30
C ASN A 15 -48.92 -53.58 4.06
N ASP A 16 -47.79 -54.28 4.00
CA ASP A 16 -46.94 -55.14 4.88
C ASP A 16 -45.46 -54.61 4.76
N LEU A 17 -44.39 -54.98 5.48
CA LEU A 17 -43.84 -56.27 5.98
C LEU A 17 -43.35 -57.17 4.81
N ASN A 18 -42.10 -57.65 4.70
CA ASN A 18 -41.06 -58.14 5.62
C ASN A 18 -39.68 -57.98 4.92
N GLU A 19 -38.47 -58.18 5.48
CA GLU A 19 -37.99 -58.73 6.76
C GLU A 19 -36.51 -58.31 7.03
N SER A 20 -36.06 -58.45 8.29
CA SER A 20 -34.73 -58.91 8.82
C SER A 20 -33.39 -58.71 8.03
N ASP A 21 -32.22 -58.53 8.66
CA ASP A 21 -31.89 -58.41 10.09
C ASP A 21 -30.53 -57.69 10.37
N LEU A 22 -30.21 -57.57 11.66
CA LEU A 22 -29.08 -56.85 12.27
C LEU A 22 -27.66 -57.45 12.06
N ASN A 23 -26.70 -56.53 12.22
CA ASN A 23 -25.39 -56.63 12.90
C ASN A 23 -24.05 -56.93 12.17
N ASP A 24 -23.05 -56.22 12.72
CA ASP A 24 -21.61 -56.44 12.82
C ASP A 24 -20.62 -56.06 11.69
N THR A 25 -19.67 -55.22 12.13
CA THR A 25 -18.45 -54.64 11.51
C THR A 25 -17.21 -55.56 11.67
N PRO A 26 -15.99 -55.22 11.18
CA PRO A 26 -15.54 -54.48 9.98
C PRO A 26 -14.36 -55.21 9.24
N ASN A 27 -13.64 -54.45 8.39
CA ASN A 27 -12.23 -54.59 7.91
C ASN A 27 -11.90 -55.03 6.46
N GLU A 28 -11.28 -54.06 5.74
CA GLU A 28 -9.98 -54.13 5.02
C GLU A 28 -9.72 -54.92 3.71
N ILE A 29 -9.26 -54.12 2.72
CA ILE A 29 -8.07 -54.32 1.84
C ILE A 29 -8.23 -55.06 0.48
N SER A 30 -7.51 -54.49 -0.51
CA SER A 30 -7.40 -54.83 -1.95
C SER A 30 -6.65 -56.15 -2.25
N PRO A 31 -6.51 -56.55 -3.54
CA PRO A 31 -5.22 -56.28 -4.20
C PRO A 31 -5.20 -56.10 -5.75
N THR A 32 -4.28 -55.23 -6.19
CA THR A 32 -3.23 -55.40 -7.24
C THR A 32 -3.54 -56.01 -8.62
N LEU A 33 -3.05 -55.34 -9.68
CA LEU A 33 -2.59 -55.97 -10.92
C LEU A 33 -1.21 -55.44 -11.36
N ILE A 34 -0.39 -56.33 -11.91
CA ILE A 34 0.99 -56.15 -12.42
C ILE A 34 0.98 -56.52 -13.91
N TYR A 35 1.78 -55.85 -14.75
CA TYR A 35 2.77 -56.49 -15.65
C TYR A 35 3.52 -55.49 -16.55
N GLU A 36 4.82 -55.73 -16.70
CA GLU A 36 5.79 -54.99 -17.51
C GLU A 36 5.86 -55.51 -18.95
N ASN A 37 6.57 -54.78 -19.83
CA ASN A 37 7.37 -55.38 -20.90
C ASN A 37 8.49 -54.42 -21.37
N ASP A 38 9.68 -54.98 -21.60
CA ASP A 38 10.95 -54.28 -21.81
C ASP A 38 11.18 -53.70 -23.22
N SER A 39 12.06 -52.68 -23.30
CA SER A 39 12.93 -52.42 -24.46
C SER A 39 14.08 -51.48 -24.08
N GLU A 40 15.33 -51.96 -24.12
CA GLU A 40 16.53 -51.15 -23.85
C GLU A 40 16.84 -50.13 -24.95
N LEU A 41 17.25 -48.91 -24.56
CA LEU A 41 18.47 -48.31 -25.13
C LEU A 41 19.09 -47.28 -24.17
N SER A 42 20.40 -47.37 -23.96
CA SER A 42 21.14 -46.52 -23.02
C SER A 42 21.68 -45.25 -23.68
N VAL A 43 21.40 -44.08 -23.08
CA VAL A 43 22.06 -42.81 -23.42
C VAL A 43 22.56 -42.13 -22.15
N LEU A 44 23.84 -41.76 -22.16
CA LEU A 44 24.55 -41.14 -21.04
C LEU A 44 24.01 -39.71 -20.77
N GLY A 45 23.15 -39.55 -19.76
CA GLY A 45 22.62 -38.26 -19.31
C GLY A 45 23.14 -37.88 -17.93
N SER A 46 24.28 -37.18 -17.85
CA SER A 46 24.77 -36.67 -16.56
C SER A 46 23.88 -35.52 -16.07
N SER A 47 22.97 -35.82 -15.15
CA SER A 47 22.06 -34.84 -14.56
C SER A 47 22.81 -33.95 -13.58
N TYR A 48 23.23 -32.77 -14.03
CA TYR A 48 23.60 -31.67 -13.15
C TYR A 48 22.36 -31.22 -12.38
N ARG A 49 22.17 -31.75 -11.16
CA ARG A 49 21.25 -31.13 -10.20
C ARG A 49 21.82 -29.77 -9.80
N VAL A 50 21.17 -28.71 -10.25
CA VAL A 50 21.34 -27.38 -9.67
C VAL A 50 21.02 -27.51 -8.17
N PRO A 51 21.92 -27.11 -7.26
CA PRO A 51 21.60 -27.12 -5.84
C PRO A 51 20.43 -26.20 -5.58
N ASP A 52 19.41 -26.67 -4.87
CA ASP A 52 18.34 -25.81 -4.35
C ASP A 52 18.97 -24.77 -3.42
N ILE A 53 19.21 -23.57 -3.95
CA ILE A 53 19.56 -22.41 -3.15
C ILE A 53 18.30 -22.07 -2.38
N LEU A 54 18.23 -22.56 -1.14
CA LEU A 54 17.23 -22.18 -0.16
C LEU A 54 17.26 -20.65 -0.03
N LYS A 55 16.39 -19.97 -0.78
CA LYS A 55 16.09 -18.56 -0.58
C LYS A 55 15.51 -18.46 0.81
N LYS A 56 16.37 -18.14 1.78
CA LYS A 56 16.01 -17.94 3.18
C LYS A 56 14.98 -16.83 3.21
N HIS A 57 13.71 -17.21 3.32
CA HIS A 57 12.61 -16.27 3.43
C HIS A 57 12.81 -15.53 4.75
N ILE A 58 13.22 -14.27 4.66
CA ILE A 58 13.32 -13.38 5.80
C ILE A 58 11.91 -12.82 5.99
N GLU A 59 11.22 -13.29 7.03
CA GLU A 59 9.94 -12.74 7.44
C GLU A 59 10.07 -11.22 7.64
N PRO A 60 9.07 -10.42 7.22
CA PRO A 60 9.14 -8.98 7.37
C PRO A 60 9.20 -8.62 8.85
N ILE A 61 10.24 -7.89 9.25
CA ILE A 61 10.29 -7.31 10.60
C ILE A 61 9.21 -6.24 10.68
N VAL A 62 8.40 -6.31 11.73
CA VAL A 62 7.42 -5.29 12.13
C VAL A 62 7.99 -4.52 13.34
N LEU A 63 7.93 -3.19 13.29
CA LEU A 63 8.33 -2.29 14.37
C LEU A 63 7.14 -1.42 14.77
N ASP A 64 6.58 -1.67 15.95
CA ASP A 64 5.48 -0.88 16.49
C ASP A 64 6.00 0.31 17.29
N THR A 65 5.63 1.52 16.90
CA THR A 65 6.11 2.74 17.55
C THR A 65 4.95 3.58 18.06
N SER A 66 4.92 3.76 19.38
CA SER A 66 4.02 4.70 20.03
C SER A 66 4.66 6.09 19.99
N LEU A 67 3.95 7.11 19.51
CA LEU A 67 4.45 8.48 19.40
C LEU A 67 3.55 9.47 20.11
N SER A 68 4.13 10.43 20.84
CA SER A 68 3.37 11.55 21.38
C SER A 68 3.19 12.64 20.31
N TYR A 69 1.97 12.84 19.81
CA TYR A 69 1.62 13.91 18.88
C TYR A 69 0.50 14.76 19.47
N GLY A 70 0.75 16.06 19.71
CA GLY A 70 -0.25 16.99 20.27
C GLY A 70 -0.73 16.72 21.70
N GLY A 71 -0.44 15.55 22.27
CA GLY A 71 -0.97 15.06 23.54
C GLY A 71 -1.41 13.59 23.45
N ASP A 72 -1.75 13.13 22.24
CA ASP A 72 -2.20 11.78 21.95
C ASP A 72 -1.05 10.81 21.68
N ILE A 73 -1.31 9.51 21.85
CA ILE A 73 -0.37 8.44 21.52
C ILE A 73 -0.82 7.74 20.24
N LEU A 74 -0.15 8.03 19.13
CA LEU A 74 -0.39 7.37 17.85
C LEU A 74 0.49 6.12 17.71
N LEU A 75 -0.03 5.10 17.01
CA LEU A 75 0.72 3.90 16.65
C LEU A 75 1.16 4.01 15.18
N GLU A 76 2.47 4.04 14.95
CA GLU A 76 3.06 3.82 13.63
C GLU A 76 3.72 2.43 13.57
N THR A 77 3.31 1.62 12.61
CA THR A 77 3.83 0.28 12.35
C THR A 77 4.70 0.31 11.09
N ILE A 78 5.99 -0.04 11.23
CA ILE A 78 6.93 -0.09 10.10
C ILE A 78 7.28 -1.53 9.78
N SER A 79 7.09 -1.95 8.53
CA SER A 79 7.49 -3.27 8.02
C SER A 79 8.54 -3.20 6.90
N SER A 80 9.31 -4.28 6.71
CA SER A 80 10.39 -4.32 5.71
C SER A 80 10.49 -5.67 5.01
N ASN A 81 10.38 -5.67 3.68
CA ASN A 81 10.53 -6.84 2.83
C ASN A 81 11.83 -6.76 2.02
N VAL A 82 12.86 -7.49 2.46
CA VAL A 82 14.18 -7.54 1.79
C VAL A 82 14.12 -8.25 0.44
N THR A 83 13.15 -9.16 0.24
CA THR A 83 13.02 -9.92 -1.02
C THR A 83 12.52 -9.03 -2.16
N GLU A 84 11.68 -8.05 -1.84
CA GLU A 84 11.14 -7.08 -2.80
C GLU A 84 11.89 -5.74 -2.80
N ASP A 85 12.79 -5.54 -1.83
CA ASP A 85 13.48 -4.28 -1.52
C ASP A 85 12.51 -3.12 -1.23
N VAL A 86 11.57 -3.40 -0.32
CA VAL A 86 10.47 -2.51 0.06
C VAL A 86 10.45 -2.27 1.57
N ILE A 87 10.10 -1.04 1.97
CA ILE A 87 9.71 -0.68 3.34
C ILE A 87 8.28 -0.12 3.29
N THR A 88 7.43 -0.54 4.21
CA THR A 88 6.07 0.00 4.39
C THR A 88 5.96 0.62 5.78
N LEU A 89 5.26 1.75 5.89
CA LEU A 89 4.99 2.46 7.13
C LEU A 89 3.49 2.78 7.18
N GLU A 90 2.82 2.38 8.25
CA GLU A 90 1.37 2.47 8.40
C GLU A 90 1.01 3.14 9.72
N PHE A 91 0.11 4.12 9.70
CA PHE A 91 -0.34 4.83 10.89
C PHE A 91 -1.75 5.41 10.72
N GLN A 92 -2.34 5.77 11.84
CA GLN A 92 -3.59 6.53 11.89
C GLN A 92 -3.29 7.94 12.40
N CYS A 93 -3.75 8.95 11.67
CA CYS A 93 -3.74 10.35 12.08
C CYS A 93 -4.79 10.62 13.18
N SER A 94 -4.67 11.73 13.89
CA SER A 94 -5.60 12.11 14.98
C SER A 94 -7.03 12.42 14.51
N ASP A 95 -7.21 12.74 13.23
CA ASP A 95 -8.51 12.92 12.55
C ASP A 95 -9.15 11.57 12.14
N GLY A 96 -8.46 10.45 12.38
CA GLY A 96 -8.88 9.11 11.98
C GLY A 96 -8.39 8.66 10.59
N THR A 97 -7.77 9.54 9.81
CA THR A 97 -7.22 9.22 8.47
C THR A 97 -6.19 8.10 8.56
N LEU A 98 -6.35 7.04 7.77
CA LEU A 98 -5.42 5.92 7.71
C LEU A 98 -4.39 6.15 6.60
N VAL A 99 -3.11 6.11 6.94
CA VAL A 99 -2.01 6.38 6.01
C VAL A 99 -1.13 5.14 5.86
N THR A 100 -0.95 4.69 4.62
CA THR A 100 0.02 3.65 4.24
C THR A 100 1.03 4.23 3.28
N GLN A 101 2.28 4.39 3.73
CA GLN A 101 3.42 4.75 2.90
C GLN A 101 4.20 3.48 2.50
N LEU A 102 4.54 3.36 1.22
CA LEU A 102 5.40 2.31 0.68
C LEU A 102 6.60 2.93 -0.05
N ILE A 103 7.80 2.46 0.27
CA ILE A 103 9.08 2.87 -0.29
C ILE A 103 9.66 1.69 -1.08
N ASP A 104 9.63 1.77 -2.41
CA ASP A 104 10.18 0.80 -3.36
C ASP A 104 11.61 1.21 -3.75
N PHE A 105 12.62 0.66 -3.08
CA PHE A 105 14.03 1.03 -3.30
C PHE A 105 14.57 0.57 -4.65
N LYS A 106 14.00 -0.50 -5.20
CA LYS A 106 14.41 -1.05 -6.49
C LYS A 106 14.13 -0.05 -7.60
N ASN A 107 12.92 0.50 -7.63
CA ASN A 107 12.53 1.50 -8.61
C ASN A 107 12.90 2.92 -8.16
N GLU A 108 12.96 3.23 -6.86
CA GLU A 108 12.99 4.60 -6.31
C GLU A 108 11.61 5.30 -6.41
N VAL A 109 10.58 4.64 -5.90
CA VAL A 109 9.21 5.19 -5.79
C VAL A 109 8.78 5.24 -4.34
N GLN A 110 8.21 6.37 -3.93
CA GLN A 110 7.42 6.52 -2.73
C GLN A 110 5.94 6.58 -3.12
N ILE A 111 5.13 5.69 -2.57
CA ILE A 111 3.67 5.68 -2.68
C ILE A 111 3.12 6.05 -1.31
N ILE A 112 2.20 7.01 -1.23
CA ILE A 112 1.47 7.36 0.00
C ILE A 112 -0.01 7.23 -0.30
N LYS A 113 -0.66 6.20 0.26
CA LYS A 113 -2.12 6.06 0.31
C LYS A 113 -2.62 6.78 1.57
N ALA A 114 -3.60 7.65 1.42
CA ALA A 114 -4.37 8.20 2.53
C ALA A 114 -5.84 7.83 2.34
N LEU A 115 -6.42 7.11 3.29
CA LEU A 115 -7.85 6.85 3.38
C LEU A 115 -8.41 7.84 4.41
N VAL A 116 -9.00 8.91 3.89
CA VAL A 116 -9.64 9.97 4.68
C VAL A 116 -11.08 9.56 4.93
N LEU A 117 -11.51 9.60 6.19
CA LEU A 117 -12.89 9.27 6.57
C LEU A 117 -13.83 10.43 6.24
N GLY A 118 -15.07 10.12 5.86
CA GLY A 118 -16.10 11.13 5.62
C GLY A 118 -16.59 11.75 6.93
N GLU A 119 -16.76 13.07 6.95
CA GLU A 119 -17.34 13.80 8.08
C GLU A 119 -18.89 13.69 8.04
N GLU A 120 -19.45 12.79 8.86
CA GLU A 120 -20.92 12.54 8.91
C GLU A 120 -21.71 13.81 9.26
N GLU A 121 -21.20 14.63 10.18
CA GLU A 121 -21.76 15.94 10.58
C GLU A 121 -21.85 16.95 9.41
N ARG A 122 -21.10 16.73 8.33
CA ARG A 122 -21.12 17.54 7.09
C ARG A 122 -21.81 16.81 5.92
N GLY A 123 -22.46 15.68 6.21
CA GLY A 123 -23.21 14.89 5.23
C GLY A 123 -22.36 13.94 4.38
N GLN A 124 -21.09 13.72 4.73
CA GLN A 124 -20.25 12.72 4.08
C GLN A 124 -20.37 11.37 4.81
N ASN A 125 -20.91 10.36 4.15
CA ASN A 125 -21.04 8.99 4.67
C ASN A 125 -20.10 7.98 3.98
N GLN A 126 -19.20 8.46 3.12
CA GLN A 126 -18.22 7.65 2.38
C GLN A 126 -16.81 8.14 2.70
N TYR A 127 -15.86 7.22 2.74
CA TYR A 127 -14.43 7.54 2.80
C TYR A 127 -13.89 7.89 1.40
N GLN A 128 -12.78 8.62 1.36
CA GLN A 128 -12.05 8.93 0.14
C GLN A 128 -10.63 8.38 0.21
N VAL A 129 -10.22 7.67 -0.83
CA VAL A 129 -8.84 7.20 -0.97
C VAL A 129 -8.07 8.14 -1.91
N LEU A 130 -6.97 8.68 -1.41
CA LEU A 130 -6.01 9.48 -2.15
C LEU A 130 -4.71 8.67 -2.28
N CYS A 131 -4.03 8.78 -3.43
CA CYS A 131 -2.73 8.16 -3.65
C CYS A 131 -1.74 9.14 -4.26
N PHE A 132 -0.62 9.40 -3.58
CA PHE A 132 0.45 10.27 -4.04
C PHE A 132 1.69 9.43 -4.36
N VAL A 133 2.13 9.46 -5.62
CA VAL A 133 3.28 8.67 -6.10
C VAL A 133 4.39 9.61 -6.54
N ASN A 134 5.50 9.60 -5.80
CA ASN A 134 6.63 10.51 -5.97
C ASN A 134 7.95 9.74 -6.15
N HIS A 135 8.96 10.37 -6.73
CA HIS A 135 10.35 9.89 -6.61
C HIS A 135 10.83 10.10 -5.17
N PHE A 136 11.69 9.20 -4.69
CA PHE A 136 12.39 9.41 -3.43
C PHE A 136 13.88 9.13 -3.59
N PHE A 137 14.69 9.86 -2.84
CA PHE A 137 16.13 9.67 -2.83
C PHE A 137 16.52 8.61 -1.80
N LYS A 138 17.36 7.64 -2.20
CA LYS A 138 17.87 6.56 -1.32
C LYS A 138 18.57 7.04 -0.04
N VAL A 139 18.95 8.32 0.05
CA VAL A 139 19.54 8.93 1.26
C VAL A 139 18.51 9.34 2.32
N ASP A 140 17.21 9.35 1.99
CA ASP A 140 16.17 9.77 2.93
C ASP A 140 15.78 8.68 3.95
N PHE A 141 16.04 7.41 3.64
CA PHE A 141 15.71 6.21 4.42
C PHE A 141 16.92 5.28 4.58
N ILE A 142 16.92 4.43 5.61
CA ILE A 142 17.80 3.24 5.61
C ILE A 142 17.26 2.18 4.64
N SER A 143 18.14 1.35 4.06
CA SER A 143 17.73 0.27 3.16
C SER A 143 16.88 -0.80 3.86
N SER A 144 16.09 -1.56 3.09
CA SER A 144 15.31 -2.72 3.57
C SER A 144 16.18 -3.74 4.34
N ASP A 145 17.39 -4.03 3.86
CA ASP A 145 18.38 -4.88 4.54
C ASP A 145 18.84 -4.33 5.90
N ALA A 146 18.89 -3.01 6.07
CA ALA A 146 19.20 -2.38 7.35
C ALA A 146 17.99 -2.35 8.29
N MET A 147 16.79 -2.08 7.75
CA MET A 147 15.52 -2.08 8.47
C MET A 147 15.20 -3.47 9.04
N SER A 148 15.34 -4.53 8.24
CA SER A 148 15.20 -5.94 8.63
C SER A 148 16.27 -6.48 9.59
N LYS A 149 17.18 -5.62 10.08
CA LYS A 149 18.15 -5.95 11.14
C LYS A 149 17.91 -5.14 12.41
N LEU A 150 16.95 -4.22 12.40
CA LEU A 150 16.53 -3.52 13.60
C LEU A 150 15.84 -4.49 14.54
N ARG A 151 16.10 -4.32 15.84
CA ARG A 151 15.49 -5.09 16.91
C ARG A 151 14.84 -4.11 17.86
N GLN A 152 13.52 -4.20 17.97
CA GLN A 152 12.75 -3.33 18.85
C GLN A 152 13.14 -3.58 20.30
N LYS A 153 13.65 -2.55 20.96
CA LYS A 153 13.79 -2.52 22.42
C LYS A 153 12.55 -1.84 22.98
N ASN A 154 11.93 -2.49 23.97
CA ASN A 154 10.78 -2.03 24.75
C ASN A 154 9.61 -1.55 23.87
N PRO A 155 8.66 -2.44 23.50
CA PRO A 155 7.60 -2.10 22.57
C PRO A 155 6.79 -0.85 22.95
N GLY A 156 6.25 -0.79 24.18
CA GLY A 156 5.48 0.35 24.70
C GLY A 156 6.29 1.58 25.13
N THR A 157 7.52 1.78 24.62
CA THR A 157 8.26 3.04 24.83
C THR A 157 7.80 4.07 23.81
N VAL A 158 7.25 5.19 24.29
CA VAL A 158 6.95 6.35 23.44
C VAL A 158 8.26 6.87 22.82
N ARG A 159 8.30 6.97 21.49
CA ARG A 159 9.49 7.42 20.74
C ARG A 159 9.31 8.87 20.28
N VAL A 160 10.45 9.54 20.11
CA VAL A 160 10.55 10.89 19.55
C VAL A 160 11.64 10.85 18.49
N ALA A 161 11.44 11.55 17.37
CA ALA A 161 12.46 11.69 16.34
C ALA A 161 13.67 12.49 16.85
N GLU A 162 14.87 12.10 16.43
CA GLU A 162 16.11 12.80 16.79
C GLU A 162 16.38 14.03 15.91
N GLU A 163 15.81 14.04 14.70
CA GLU A 163 15.89 15.13 13.73
C GLU A 163 14.50 15.49 13.20
N ASP A 164 14.24 16.79 13.08
CA ASP A 164 13.10 17.31 12.35
C ASP A 164 13.55 17.66 10.92
N LYS A 165 13.04 16.93 9.91
CA LYS A 165 13.26 17.27 8.50
C LYS A 165 12.27 18.34 8.00
N GLY A 166 11.34 18.80 8.84
CA GLY A 166 10.36 19.83 8.50
C GLY A 166 9.35 19.39 7.44
N HIS A 167 8.87 20.37 6.68
CA HIS A 167 7.81 20.23 5.69
C HIS A 167 8.39 20.22 4.27
N VAL A 168 7.82 19.40 3.39
CA VAL A 168 8.10 19.41 1.95
C VAL A 168 6.80 19.55 1.17
N ASN A 169 6.78 20.51 0.24
CA ASN A 169 5.61 20.83 -0.55
C ASN A 169 5.65 20.06 -1.88
N TYR A 170 4.59 19.32 -2.17
CA TYR A 170 4.39 18.59 -3.42
C TYR A 170 3.22 19.21 -4.17
N THR A 171 3.50 19.91 -5.27
CA THR A 171 2.44 20.32 -6.21
C THR A 171 2.25 19.19 -7.21
N MET A 172 1.14 18.47 -7.08
CA MET A 172 0.75 17.39 -7.98
C MET A 172 0.21 18.00 -9.26
N ASP A 173 0.84 17.74 -10.40
CA ASP A 173 0.47 18.32 -11.71
C ASP A 173 -0.03 17.28 -12.73
N LEU A 174 -0.02 15.99 -12.38
CA LEU A 174 -0.53 14.88 -13.20
C LEU A 174 -1.46 13.96 -12.40
N PHE A 175 -2.51 13.47 -13.06
CA PHE A 175 -3.20 12.25 -12.63
C PHE A 175 -2.38 11.02 -13.03
N LEU A 176 -2.49 9.97 -12.23
CA LEU A 176 -1.86 8.69 -12.44
C LEU A 176 -2.91 7.64 -12.83
N ASP A 177 -2.69 6.93 -13.94
CA ASP A 177 -3.46 5.74 -14.30
C ASP A 177 -2.90 4.53 -13.56
N VAL A 178 -3.64 4.05 -12.57
CA VAL A 178 -3.25 2.94 -11.69
C VAL A 178 -3.06 1.62 -12.46
N SER A 179 -3.76 1.43 -13.58
CA SER A 179 -3.66 0.25 -14.45
C SER A 179 -2.32 0.21 -15.19
N GLU A 180 -1.94 1.34 -15.79
CA GLU A 180 -0.75 1.46 -16.64
C GLU A 180 0.53 1.78 -15.84
N SER A 181 0.41 2.03 -14.53
CA SER A 181 1.52 2.42 -13.62
C SER A 181 2.54 1.32 -13.29
N LYS A 182 2.44 0.12 -13.86
CA LYS A 182 3.30 -1.03 -13.52
C LYS A 182 4.80 -0.75 -13.70
N ASP A 183 5.16 0.01 -14.72
CA ASP A 183 6.56 0.36 -15.04
C ASP A 183 7.11 1.51 -14.17
N ILE A 184 6.24 2.23 -13.44
CA ILE A 184 6.65 3.15 -12.36
C ILE A 184 6.99 2.30 -11.12
N SER A 185 6.02 1.50 -10.66
CA SER A 185 6.19 0.47 -9.64
C SER A 185 5.03 -0.54 -9.67
N LYS A 186 5.36 -1.82 -9.58
CA LYS A 186 4.37 -2.92 -9.49
C LYS A 186 3.43 -2.82 -8.28
N HIS A 187 3.80 -2.05 -7.26
CA HIS A 187 3.03 -1.95 -6.01
C HIS A 187 1.82 -1.00 -6.13
N ILE A 188 1.81 -0.12 -7.13
CA ILE A 188 0.76 0.91 -7.32
C ILE A 188 -0.62 0.28 -7.52
N ALA A 189 -0.73 -0.75 -8.36
CA ALA A 189 -2.01 -1.43 -8.61
C ALA A 189 -2.63 -2.05 -7.34
N SER A 190 -1.80 -2.59 -6.44
CA SER A 190 -2.27 -3.20 -5.19
C SER A 190 -2.63 -2.15 -4.13
N LEU A 191 -1.80 -1.11 -3.98
CA LEU A 191 -1.95 -0.13 -2.91
C LEU A 191 -2.97 0.97 -3.26
N CYS A 192 -3.06 1.35 -4.53
CA CYS A 192 -3.86 2.48 -5.00
C CYS A 192 -5.04 2.07 -5.91
N GLY A 193 -5.39 0.78 -5.98
CA GLY A 193 -6.54 0.30 -6.76
C GLY A 193 -7.88 0.96 -6.39
N GLU A 194 -8.08 1.27 -5.11
CA GLU A 194 -9.26 2.00 -4.62
C GLU A 194 -9.22 3.51 -4.94
N ALA A 195 -8.04 4.07 -5.24
CA ALA A 195 -7.84 5.48 -5.59
C ALA A 195 -8.01 5.74 -7.11
N ALA A 196 -8.83 4.94 -7.78
CA ALA A 196 -9.06 5.04 -9.22
C ALA A 196 -9.71 6.39 -9.59
N GLY A 197 -8.90 7.33 -10.07
CA GLY A 197 -9.32 8.71 -10.38
C GLY A 197 -9.01 9.75 -9.29
N SER A 198 -8.26 9.35 -8.26
CA SER A 198 -7.71 10.16 -7.15
C SER A 198 -6.26 9.75 -6.81
N ALA A 199 -5.54 9.20 -7.81
CA ALA A 199 -4.12 8.93 -7.77
C ALA A 199 -3.35 9.99 -8.57
N TYR A 200 -2.21 10.43 -8.04
CA TYR A 200 -1.48 11.61 -8.50
C TYR A 200 0.03 11.37 -8.57
N THR A 201 0.69 12.05 -9.51
CA THR A 201 2.16 12.14 -9.57
C THR A 201 2.59 13.51 -10.10
N ARG A 202 3.89 13.70 -10.40
CA ARG A 202 4.43 14.96 -10.91
C ARG A 202 5.30 14.78 -12.15
N ASN A 203 5.29 15.77 -13.04
CA ASN A 203 6.24 15.87 -14.15
C ASN A 203 7.70 15.84 -13.69
N GLU A 204 8.00 16.32 -12.48
CA GLU A 204 9.34 16.23 -11.88
C GLU A 204 9.74 14.78 -11.57
N ASP A 205 8.80 13.98 -11.03
CA ASP A 205 9.07 12.59 -10.65
C ASP A 205 9.25 11.72 -11.90
N ILE A 206 8.40 11.92 -12.93
CA ILE A 206 8.55 11.29 -14.25
C ILE A 206 9.95 11.56 -14.84
N LYS A 207 10.46 12.79 -14.75
CA LYS A 207 11.82 13.14 -15.21
C LYS A 207 12.93 12.43 -14.42
N GLN A 208 12.76 12.14 -13.13
CA GLN A 208 13.70 11.29 -12.39
C GLN A 208 13.59 9.84 -12.84
N TRP A 209 12.37 9.36 -13.08
CA TRP A 209 12.11 7.97 -13.44
C TRP A 209 12.58 7.60 -14.85
N ILE A 210 12.57 8.54 -15.80
CA ILE A 210 13.15 8.38 -17.15
C ILE A 210 14.68 8.16 -17.11
N GLN A 211 15.37 8.62 -16.06
CA GLN A 211 16.82 8.47 -15.91
C GLN A 211 17.22 7.08 -15.36
N ARG A 212 16.26 6.21 -15.03
CA ARG A 212 16.52 4.87 -14.48
C ARG A 212 17.10 3.95 -15.56
N PRO A 213 18.02 3.03 -15.20
CA PRO A 213 18.46 2.00 -16.14
C PRO A 213 17.29 1.11 -16.59
N GLY A 214 16.95 1.17 -17.89
CA GLY A 214 15.89 0.35 -18.49
C GLY A 214 14.48 0.92 -18.46
N SER A 215 14.27 2.17 -18.00
CA SER A 215 12.97 2.84 -18.14
C SER A 215 12.68 3.26 -19.59
N SER A 216 11.41 3.17 -19.98
CA SER A 216 10.90 3.70 -21.25
C SER A 216 10.06 4.95 -20.99
N GLU A 217 10.47 6.10 -21.52
CA GLU A 217 9.71 7.36 -21.43
C GLU A 217 8.28 7.19 -21.95
N LEU A 218 8.09 6.48 -23.08
CA LEU A 218 6.76 6.22 -23.65
C LEU A 218 5.85 5.44 -22.69
N SER A 219 6.40 4.48 -21.96
CA SER A 219 5.62 3.70 -20.97
C SER A 219 5.24 4.56 -19.76
N LEU A 220 6.20 5.29 -19.20
CA LEU A 220 5.97 6.20 -18.06
C LEU A 220 4.96 7.31 -18.42
N MET A 221 5.01 7.83 -19.64
CA MET A 221 4.05 8.83 -20.16
C MET A 221 2.67 8.24 -20.48
N THR A 222 2.54 6.93 -20.68
CA THR A 222 1.25 6.25 -20.86
C THR A 222 0.51 6.08 -19.52
N ALA A 223 1.27 5.99 -18.41
CA ALA A 223 0.73 5.89 -17.05
C ALA A 223 0.21 7.22 -16.46
N VAL A 224 0.29 8.34 -17.18
CA VAL A 224 -0.07 9.68 -16.67
C VAL A 224 -0.92 10.48 -17.65
N TYR A 225 -1.77 11.35 -17.11
CA TYR A 225 -2.54 12.31 -17.89
C TYR A 225 -2.69 13.64 -17.16
N ASN A 226 -2.68 14.72 -17.92
CA ASN A 226 -2.92 16.06 -17.37
C ASN A 226 -4.36 16.19 -16.83
N PHE A 227 -4.55 17.09 -15.87
CA PHE A 227 -5.88 17.44 -15.34
C PHE A 227 -6.82 18.04 -16.41
N SER A 228 -6.27 18.48 -17.55
CA SER A 228 -6.94 18.95 -18.79
C SER A 228 -8.37 19.45 -18.60
N THR A 229 -8.49 20.50 -17.79
CA THR A 229 -9.44 21.60 -17.98
C THR A 229 -10.78 21.25 -18.65
N ASN A 230 -11.57 20.36 -18.03
CA ASN A 230 -12.99 20.16 -18.39
C ASN A 230 -13.88 21.38 -18.04
N SER A 231 -13.30 22.58 -18.07
CA SER A 231 -13.90 23.90 -17.79
C SER A 231 -13.90 24.77 -19.06
N LEU A 232 -14.14 24.17 -20.22
CA LEU A 232 -14.31 24.90 -21.50
C LEU A 232 -15.56 24.44 -22.26
N THR A 233 -16.70 24.36 -21.56
CA THR A 233 -18.05 24.40 -22.16
C THR A 233 -18.96 25.43 -21.51
N GLN A 234 -18.43 26.47 -20.87
CA GLN A 234 -19.19 27.68 -20.55
C GLN A 234 -18.47 28.96 -21.02
N GLN A 235 -19.02 29.51 -22.10
CA GLN A 235 -18.91 30.88 -22.61
C GLN A 235 -17.50 31.44 -22.87
N GLY A 236 -17.23 31.69 -24.16
CA GLY A 236 -15.98 32.27 -24.60
C GLY A 236 -15.81 33.74 -24.22
N THR A 237 -14.68 34.05 -23.60
CA THR A 237 -13.97 35.32 -23.76
C THR A 237 -12.50 35.01 -24.01
N ASN A 238 -11.90 35.65 -25.01
CA ASN A 238 -10.51 35.45 -25.37
C ASN A 238 -9.59 36.10 -24.32
N ASP A 239 -8.99 35.31 -23.43
CA ASP A 239 -7.92 35.80 -22.58
C ASP A 239 -6.92 34.67 -22.28
N SER A 240 -5.64 34.89 -22.60
CA SER A 240 -4.57 33.89 -22.43
C SER A 240 -4.06 33.85 -20.99
N ARG A 241 -4.96 33.79 -20.02
CA ARG A 241 -4.64 33.49 -18.62
C ARG A 241 -4.59 31.98 -18.44
N SER A 242 -3.49 31.48 -17.86
CA SER A 242 -3.43 30.12 -17.35
C SER A 242 -4.64 29.86 -16.45
N LEU A 243 -5.30 28.72 -16.63
CA LEU A 243 -6.49 28.36 -15.85
C LEU A 243 -6.09 28.11 -14.39
N PHE A 244 -6.07 29.19 -13.60
CA PHE A 244 -5.90 29.15 -12.16
C PHE A 244 -7.18 28.62 -11.53
N VAL A 245 -7.18 27.32 -11.26
CA VAL A 245 -8.17 26.68 -10.39
C VAL A 245 -8.03 27.29 -8.99
N THR A 246 -9.13 27.76 -8.40
CA THR A 246 -9.15 28.36 -7.06
C THR A 246 -8.95 27.31 -5.97
N ARG A 247 -8.51 27.70 -4.77
CA ARG A 247 -8.42 26.75 -3.65
C ARG A 247 -9.81 26.26 -3.24
N CYS A 248 -9.86 25.06 -2.65
CA CYS A 248 -11.13 24.50 -2.18
C CYS A 248 -11.70 25.34 -1.02
N ALA A 249 -10.88 25.85 -0.09
CA ALA A 249 -11.27 26.85 0.90
C ALA A 249 -12.03 28.05 0.28
N ASP A 250 -11.43 28.73 -0.72
CA ASP A 250 -11.96 29.94 -1.37
C ASP A 250 -13.23 29.71 -2.23
N THR A 251 -13.57 28.45 -2.53
CA THR A 251 -14.62 28.10 -3.49
C THR A 251 -15.96 27.87 -2.78
N SER A 252 -17.02 28.60 -3.13
CA SER A 252 -18.34 28.44 -2.51
C SER A 252 -19.21 27.33 -3.12
N ASN A 253 -18.96 26.96 -4.37
CA ASN A 253 -19.70 25.92 -5.07
C ASN A 253 -19.10 24.52 -4.79
N MET A 254 -19.85 23.67 -4.08
CA MET A 254 -19.42 22.29 -3.73
C MET A 254 -19.09 21.40 -4.93
N TRP A 255 -19.65 21.70 -6.11
CA TRP A 255 -19.49 20.94 -7.35
C TRP A 255 -18.44 21.53 -8.30
N ALA A 256 -17.84 22.67 -7.96
CA ALA A 256 -16.78 23.27 -8.77
C ALA A 256 -15.44 22.56 -8.53
N PRO A 257 -14.59 22.43 -9.57
CA PRO A 257 -13.23 21.96 -9.41
C PRO A 257 -12.39 22.99 -8.64
N CYS A 258 -11.48 22.50 -7.80
CA CYS A 258 -10.65 23.34 -6.94
C CYS A 258 -9.30 22.68 -6.67
N THR A 259 -8.30 23.45 -6.22
CA THR A 259 -7.03 22.94 -5.73
C THR A 259 -7.15 22.69 -4.23
N CYS A 260 -6.86 21.46 -3.84
CA CYS A 260 -6.94 20.97 -2.47
C CYS A 260 -5.55 20.87 -1.83
N SER A 261 -5.44 21.19 -0.55
CA SER A 261 -4.28 20.83 0.28
C SER A 261 -4.56 19.58 1.13
N LEU A 262 -3.54 18.74 1.35
CA LEU A 262 -3.52 17.72 2.39
C LEU A 262 -2.13 17.66 3.03
N GLU A 263 -2.07 17.80 4.35
CA GLU A 263 -0.83 17.63 5.11
C GLU A 263 -0.79 16.25 5.80
N LEU A 264 0.30 15.51 5.62
CA LEU A 264 0.56 14.22 6.26
C LEU A 264 1.93 14.25 6.94
N CYS A 265 1.98 14.01 8.25
CA CYS A 265 3.22 13.99 9.03
C CYS A 265 3.57 12.58 9.49
N ILE A 266 4.80 12.15 9.18
CA ILE A 266 5.40 10.95 9.78
C ILE A 266 6.17 11.40 11.02
N GLY A 267 5.74 10.94 12.20
CA GLY A 267 6.28 11.35 13.48
C GLY A 267 7.60 10.64 13.84
N TRP A 268 7.87 9.45 13.31
CA TRP A 268 9.12 8.73 13.54
C TRP A 268 9.46 7.74 12.43
N TYR A 269 10.62 7.89 11.79
CA TYR A 269 11.11 6.86 10.89
C TYR A 269 12.65 6.73 10.88
N PRO A 270 13.21 5.53 10.66
CA PRO A 270 14.65 5.33 10.49
C PRO A 270 15.19 5.93 9.17
N CYS A 271 15.69 7.15 9.26
CA CYS A 271 16.18 7.94 8.13
C CYS A 271 17.70 7.83 7.87
N GLY A 272 18.46 7.18 8.75
CA GLY A 272 19.90 7.02 8.56
C GLY A 272 20.55 6.03 9.52
N LEU A 273 21.84 5.73 9.29
CA LEU A 273 22.65 4.89 10.17
C LEU A 273 23.58 5.74 11.05
N LYS A 274 23.71 5.37 12.33
CA LYS A 274 24.69 5.97 13.24
C LYS A 274 25.99 5.20 13.25
N PHE A 275 27.09 5.94 13.18
CA PHE A 275 28.44 5.42 13.26
C PHE A 275 29.15 5.95 14.51
N CYS A 276 29.60 5.04 15.36
CA CYS A 276 30.36 5.36 16.57
C CYS A 276 31.85 5.15 16.31
N LYS A 277 32.71 5.95 16.95
CA LYS A 277 34.17 5.76 16.89
C LYS A 277 34.53 4.55 17.77
N GLY A 278 35.33 3.62 17.24
CA GLY A 278 35.94 2.57 18.07
C GLY A 278 36.93 3.14 19.08
N LYS A 279 37.33 2.33 20.08
CA LYS A 279 38.56 2.60 20.83
C LYS A 279 39.75 2.35 19.89
N GLY A 280 40.61 3.35 19.71
CA GLY A 280 41.84 3.21 18.94
C GLY A 280 43.04 2.99 19.86
N ASP A 281 43.80 1.92 19.62
CA ASP A 281 45.03 1.61 20.36
C ASP A 281 46.22 2.49 19.93
N GLY A 282 46.10 3.81 20.14
CA GLY A 282 47.18 4.81 20.15
C GLY A 282 48.01 5.04 18.87
N LYS A 283 47.94 4.15 17.88
CA LYS A 283 48.81 4.10 16.69
C LYS A 283 48.07 4.02 15.36
N LYS A 284 46.74 3.86 15.38
CA LYS A 284 45.86 3.91 14.20
C LYS A 284 44.60 4.70 14.54
N ALA A 285 44.12 5.48 13.56
CA ALA A 285 42.80 6.11 13.67
C ALA A 285 41.72 5.03 13.83
N ALA A 286 40.83 5.21 14.80
CA ALA A 286 39.81 4.20 15.10
C ALA A 286 38.78 4.12 13.97
N THR A 287 38.61 2.94 13.39
CA THR A 287 37.58 2.69 12.37
C THR A 287 36.18 2.93 12.97
N PRO A 288 35.30 3.71 12.31
CA PRO A 288 33.93 3.87 12.75
C PRO A 288 33.13 2.57 12.55
N TYR A 289 32.27 2.23 13.50
CA TYR A 289 31.39 1.05 13.43
C TYR A 289 29.92 1.45 13.54
N LYS A 290 29.02 0.68 12.91
CA LYS A 290 27.57 0.89 13.00
C LYS A 290 27.10 0.62 14.42
N CYS A 291 26.46 1.60 15.07
CA CYS A 291 26.04 1.50 16.47
C CYS A 291 24.56 1.81 16.73
N GLY A 292 23.81 2.25 15.72
CA GLY A 292 22.37 2.51 15.82
C GLY A 292 21.79 3.10 14.55
N ILE A 293 20.59 3.65 14.66
CA ILE A 293 19.91 4.43 13.62
C ILE A 293 19.84 5.91 14.01
N LYS A 294 19.72 6.76 13.01
CA LYS A 294 19.20 8.12 13.12
C LYS A 294 17.72 8.07 12.82
N THR A 295 16.90 8.72 13.63
CA THR A 295 15.45 8.76 13.46
C THR A 295 15.01 10.18 13.11
N CYS A 296 14.07 10.30 12.17
CA CYS A 296 13.58 11.59 11.70
C CYS A 296 12.06 11.66 11.83
N LYS A 297 11.52 12.88 11.82
CA LYS A 297 10.14 13.18 11.46
C LYS A 297 10.12 14.05 10.20
N LYS A 298 9.08 13.94 9.38
CA LYS A 298 8.93 14.69 8.11
C LYS A 298 7.46 14.85 7.77
N CYS A 299 7.05 16.05 7.38
CA CYS A 299 5.70 16.35 6.94
C CYS A 299 5.67 16.61 5.43
N PHE A 300 4.59 16.17 4.79
CA PHE A 300 4.36 16.24 3.36
C PHE A 300 3.09 17.06 3.14
N ILE A 301 3.19 18.16 2.39
CA ILE A 301 2.05 19.03 2.06
C ILE A 301 1.75 18.83 0.57
N PHE A 302 0.67 18.11 0.27
CA PHE A 302 0.22 17.82 -1.09
C PHE A 302 -0.79 18.85 -1.55
N SER A 303 -0.43 19.63 -2.57
CA SER A 303 -1.35 20.48 -3.33
C SER A 303 -1.77 19.75 -4.60
N TYR A 304 -3.05 19.45 -4.77
CA TYR A 304 -3.54 18.61 -5.89
C TYR A 304 -4.89 19.09 -6.43
N TYR A 305 -5.20 18.68 -7.66
CA TYR A 305 -6.47 19.01 -8.30
C TYR A 305 -7.61 18.11 -7.79
N SER A 306 -8.66 18.72 -7.23
CA SER A 306 -9.92 18.06 -6.95
C SER A 306 -10.96 18.38 -8.02
N LYS A 307 -11.69 17.35 -8.45
CA LYS A 307 -12.80 17.47 -9.43
C LYS A 307 -13.99 18.27 -8.88
N MET A 308 -14.19 18.27 -7.56
CA MET A 308 -15.31 18.89 -6.85
C MET A 308 -14.85 19.28 -5.44
N LYS A 309 -15.24 20.46 -4.93
CA LYS A 309 -14.95 20.86 -3.53
C LYS A 309 -15.45 19.84 -2.49
N GLN A 310 -16.57 19.16 -2.73
CA GLN A 310 -17.06 18.13 -1.80
C GLN A 310 -16.05 16.97 -1.53
N ASN A 311 -15.07 16.77 -2.42
CA ASN A 311 -14.00 15.77 -2.29
C ASN A 311 -12.74 16.33 -1.58
N CYS A 312 -12.89 17.48 -0.91
CA CYS A 312 -11.83 18.22 -0.22
C CYS A 312 -12.47 19.14 0.83
N LEU A 313 -13.02 18.54 1.89
CA LEU A 313 -13.67 19.29 2.98
C LEU A 313 -12.73 19.62 4.15
N TRP A 314 -11.55 19.01 4.21
CA TRP A 314 -10.50 19.26 5.21
C TRP A 314 -9.60 20.47 4.91
N ASP A 315 -9.70 21.06 3.71
CA ASP A 315 -8.92 22.24 3.28
C ASP A 315 -9.78 23.51 3.46
N GLU A 316 -9.80 24.02 4.70
CA GLU A 316 -10.51 25.24 5.13
C GLU A 316 -9.55 26.41 5.46
#